data_AF-Q0URC0-F1
#
_entry.id   AF-Q0URC0-F1
#
_cell.length_a   1.000
_cell.length_b   1.000
_cell.length_c   1.000
_cell.angle_alpha   90.00
_cell.angle_beta   90.00
_cell.angle_gamma   90.00
#
_symmetry.space_group_name_H-M   'P 1'
#
loop_
_entity.id
_entity.type
_entity.pdbx_description
1 polymer ?
#
loop_
_entity_poly.entity_id
_entity_poly.type
_entity_poly.pdbx_seq_one_letter_code
_entity_poly.pdbx_strand_id
1 'polypeptide(L)'
;MVAKIYDPLYYKFINEYDYTEPVICDADGDYLREAAAYTELQSSPAAVETTPIYHGSFTVETDTYVTPSGGKEKRVVPLILIEYLRGQSMSSIKPHTLSDEVRSAITRKVIVAEIVILHAGVDHYDYCPRNIMLLNLDESPLTLTEDYINNHVQVKVIDFNISIVNAHPSHKYRRWYKSDAKAGRKPQSPIVRYHGQMIEFYYWVPKSTSAEEWLWEQFHGDERFRPVTWDPKNPLKSPKYLDDSEDDSGGSSDSGISMGTTKE
;
A
#
# COMPACT_ATOMS: atom_id res chain seq x y z
N MET A 1 -11.02 19.78 3.58
CA MET A 1 -10.36 19.08 4.71
C MET A 1 -11.39 18.24 5.43
N VAL A 2 -11.00 17.07 5.90
CA VAL A 2 -11.81 16.17 6.74
C VAL A 2 -10.98 15.71 7.94
N ALA A 3 -11.67 15.36 9.02
CA ALA A 3 -11.05 14.76 10.20
C ALA A 3 -11.36 13.26 10.24
N LYS A 4 -10.35 12.44 10.50
CA LYS A 4 -10.52 11.04 10.90
C LYS A 4 -10.23 10.94 12.39
N ILE A 5 -11.20 10.47 13.15
CA ILE A 5 -11.20 10.49 14.63
C ILE A 5 -11.02 9.04 15.11
N TYR A 6 -10.08 8.83 16.03
CA TYR A 6 -9.77 7.51 16.58
C TYR A 6 -10.22 7.47 18.03
N ASP A 7 -11.49 7.15 18.20
CA ASP A 7 -12.14 7.18 19.49
C ASP A 7 -12.48 5.76 19.95
N PRO A 8 -11.83 5.24 21.02
CA PRO A 8 -12.08 3.89 21.52
C PRO A 8 -13.57 3.59 21.80
N LEU A 9 -14.39 4.60 22.10
CA LEU A 9 -15.82 4.40 22.37
C LEU A 9 -16.63 4.03 21.12
N TYR A 10 -16.09 4.29 19.92
CA TYR A 10 -16.71 3.96 18.64
C TYR A 10 -16.13 2.71 17.99
N TYR A 11 -15.14 2.09 18.63
CA TYR A 11 -14.62 0.78 18.23
C TYR A 11 -15.56 -0.32 18.75
N LYS A 12 -15.61 -1.44 18.01
CA LYS A 12 -16.46 -2.58 18.40
C LYS A 12 -15.84 -3.28 19.61
N PHE A 13 -16.41 -3.06 20.79
CA PHE A 13 -15.94 -3.70 22.02
C PHE A 13 -16.14 -5.22 22.03
N ILE A 14 -17.17 -5.71 21.36
CA ILE A 14 -17.44 -7.15 21.18
C ILE A 14 -17.39 -7.45 19.68
N ASN A 15 -16.57 -8.41 19.30
CA ASN A 15 -16.44 -8.83 17.90
C ASN A 15 -17.58 -9.80 17.48
N GLU A 16 -17.54 -10.25 16.22
CA GLU A 16 -18.54 -11.16 15.65
C GLU A 16 -18.56 -12.57 16.27
N TYR A 17 -17.57 -12.89 17.11
CA TYR A 17 -17.43 -14.16 17.83
C TYR A 17 -17.67 -14.02 19.34
N ASP A 18 -18.27 -12.90 19.77
CA ASP A 18 -18.56 -12.59 21.17
C ASP A 18 -17.32 -12.43 22.08
N TYR A 19 -16.14 -12.16 21.52
CA TYR A 19 -14.93 -11.84 22.29
C TYR A 19 -14.78 -10.34 22.51
N THR A 20 -14.26 -9.96 23.68
CA THR A 20 -13.91 -8.57 24.01
C THR A 20 -12.64 -8.15 23.29
N GLU A 21 -12.68 -7.02 22.59
CA GLU A 21 -11.53 -6.46 21.87
C GLU A 21 -10.82 -5.37 22.68
N PRO A 22 -9.49 -5.23 22.54
CA PRO A 22 -8.70 -4.20 23.21
C PRO A 22 -8.85 -2.83 22.51
N VAL A 23 -10.08 -2.30 22.47
CA VAL A 23 -10.47 -1.11 21.67
C VAL A 23 -9.63 0.14 21.89
N ILE A 24 -9.03 0.29 23.08
CA ILE A 24 -8.10 1.40 23.37
C ILE A 24 -6.80 1.22 22.58
N CYS A 25 -6.21 0.02 22.65
CA CYS A 25 -4.99 -0.32 21.92
C CYS A 25 -5.22 -0.24 20.41
N ASP A 26 -6.40 -0.65 19.93
CA ASP A 26 -6.73 -0.62 18.50
C ASP A 26 -6.86 0.82 17.99
N ALA A 27 -7.59 1.68 18.70
CA ALA A 27 -7.73 3.09 18.33
C ALA A 27 -6.37 3.83 18.35
N ASP A 28 -5.57 3.62 19.41
CA ASP A 28 -4.24 4.21 19.50
C ASP A 28 -3.31 3.67 18.40
N GLY A 29 -3.34 2.36 18.14
CA GLY A 29 -2.54 1.71 17.11
C GLY A 29 -2.88 2.20 15.71
N ASP A 30 -4.16 2.32 15.39
CA ASP A 30 -4.67 2.84 14.12
C ASP A 30 -4.25 4.30 13.90
N TYR A 31 -4.44 5.15 14.91
CA TYR A 31 -4.00 6.54 14.87
C TYR A 31 -2.49 6.66 14.64
N LEU A 32 -1.69 5.95 15.44
CA LEU A 32 -0.23 6.04 15.39
C LEU A 32 0.32 5.55 14.06
N ARG A 33 -0.19 4.43 13.53
CA ARG A 33 0.24 3.89 12.24
C ARG A 33 -0.11 4.83 11.10
N GLU A 34 -1.35 5.33 11.05
CA GLU A 34 -1.79 6.21 9.97
C GLU A 34 -1.08 7.57 10.01
N ALA A 35 -0.93 8.17 11.19
CA ALA A 35 -0.18 9.42 11.34
C ALA A 35 1.30 9.26 10.97
N ALA A 36 1.93 8.14 11.35
CA ALA A 36 3.31 7.84 10.97
C ALA A 36 3.46 7.63 9.46
N ALA A 37 2.53 6.91 8.84
CA ALA A 37 2.52 6.70 7.39
C ALA A 37 2.43 8.02 6.63
N TYR A 38 1.41 8.85 6.91
CA TYR A 38 1.28 10.15 6.23
C TYR A 38 2.50 11.04 6.44
N THR A 39 3.12 10.99 7.63
CA THR A 39 4.34 11.74 7.94
C THR A 39 5.53 11.26 7.10
N GLU A 40 5.75 9.94 6.99
CA GLU A 40 6.82 9.37 6.17
C GLU A 40 6.65 9.75 4.69
N LEU A 41 5.41 9.65 4.18
CA LEU A 41 5.11 9.92 2.77
C LEU A 41 5.37 11.38 2.37
N GLN A 42 5.39 12.34 3.31
CA GLN A 42 5.75 13.74 3.00
C GLN A 42 7.18 13.91 2.46
N SER A 43 8.06 12.92 2.68
CA SER A 43 9.42 12.94 2.16
C SER A 43 9.52 12.64 0.66
N SER A 44 8.45 12.13 0.04
CA SER A 44 8.40 11.75 -1.37
C SER A 44 7.35 12.59 -2.12
N PRO A 45 7.75 13.53 -3.01
CA PRO A 45 6.81 14.31 -3.80
C PRO A 45 5.82 13.44 -4.59
N ALA A 46 6.30 12.33 -5.17
CA ALA A 46 5.45 11.40 -5.91
C ALA A 46 4.39 10.74 -4.99
N ALA A 47 4.74 10.41 -3.74
CA ALA A 47 3.78 9.81 -2.82
C ALA A 47 2.77 10.83 -2.27
N VAL A 48 3.18 12.09 -2.10
CA VAL A 48 2.28 13.21 -1.79
C VAL A 48 1.26 13.40 -2.92
N GLU A 49 1.65 13.23 -4.19
CA GLU A 49 0.72 13.27 -5.32
C GLU A 49 -0.28 12.11 -5.32
N THR A 50 0.07 10.94 -4.76
CA THR A 50 -0.80 9.75 -4.71
C THR A 50 -1.59 9.60 -3.41
N THR A 51 -1.49 10.54 -2.47
CA THR A 51 -2.21 10.53 -1.19
C THR A 51 -2.90 11.86 -0.92
N PRO A 52 -3.92 11.91 -0.04
CA PRO A 52 -4.46 13.17 0.45
C PRO A 52 -3.37 14.06 1.03
N ILE A 53 -3.49 15.39 0.85
CA ILE A 53 -2.66 16.32 1.60
C ILE A 53 -2.85 16.08 3.10
N TYR A 54 -1.75 15.85 3.82
CA TYR A 54 -1.76 15.66 5.27
C TYR A 54 -1.57 17.00 5.97
N HIS A 55 -2.54 17.38 6.79
CA HIS A 55 -2.51 18.64 7.55
C HIS A 55 -2.01 18.47 9.00
N GLY A 56 -1.65 17.24 9.38
CA GLY A 56 -1.09 16.91 10.68
C GLY A 56 -2.00 16.07 11.56
N SER A 57 -1.47 15.76 12.74
CA SER A 57 -2.13 14.98 13.78
C SER A 57 -2.40 15.85 15.00
N PHE A 58 -3.54 15.62 15.65
CA PHE A 58 -4.06 16.46 16.71
C PHE A 58 -4.73 15.62 17.79
N THR A 59 -5.00 16.25 18.91
CA THR A 59 -5.87 15.71 19.94
C THR A 59 -6.96 16.72 20.28
N VAL A 60 -8.15 16.26 20.62
CA VAL A 60 -9.26 17.09 21.06
C VAL A 60 -9.81 16.58 22.39
N GLU A 61 -10.11 17.47 23.32
CA GLU A 61 -10.86 17.12 24.52
C GLU A 61 -12.35 17.04 24.21
N THR A 62 -13.01 15.96 24.63
CA THR A 62 -14.46 15.79 24.48
C THR A 62 -15.10 15.30 25.78
N ASP A 63 -16.34 15.72 26.01
CA ASP A 63 -17.16 15.26 27.12
C ASP A 63 -17.70 13.86 26.84
N THR A 64 -17.68 12.98 27.84
CA THR A 64 -18.31 11.66 27.82
C THR A 64 -19.21 11.48 29.03
N TYR A 65 -20.42 10.97 28.80
CA TYR A 65 -21.35 10.67 29.89
C TYR A 65 -20.97 9.33 30.52
N VAL A 66 -20.59 9.35 31.80
CA VAL A 66 -20.01 8.19 32.50
C VAL A 66 -21.03 7.51 33.41
N THR A 67 -22.12 8.21 33.75
CA THR A 67 -23.21 7.63 34.55
C THR A 67 -24.58 7.93 33.97
N PRO A 68 -25.58 7.05 34.19
CA PRO A 68 -26.98 7.35 33.89
C PRO A 68 -27.51 8.60 34.60
N SER A 69 -26.87 9.01 35.70
CA SER A 69 -27.17 10.21 36.49
C SER A 69 -26.53 11.50 35.97
N GLY A 70 -25.84 11.46 34.81
CA GLY A 70 -25.37 12.67 34.11
C GLY A 70 -23.97 13.15 34.49
N GLY A 71 -23.14 12.31 35.12
CA GLY A 71 -21.73 12.61 35.30
C GLY A 71 -21.01 12.71 33.94
N LYS A 72 -20.29 13.81 33.71
CA LYS A 72 -19.44 14.01 32.54
C LYS A 72 -17.98 13.90 32.93
N GLU A 73 -17.23 13.12 32.18
CA GLU A 73 -15.77 13.16 32.22
C GLU A 73 -15.22 13.66 30.90
N LYS A 74 -14.08 14.34 30.97
CA LYS A 74 -13.33 14.73 29.78
C LYS A 74 -12.37 13.61 29.40
N ARG A 75 -12.30 13.32 28.11
CA ARG A 75 -11.27 12.45 27.54
C ARG A 75 -10.61 13.10 26.32
N VAL A 76 -9.37 12.72 26.08
CA VAL A 76 -8.58 13.18 24.94
C VAL A 76 -8.77 12.20 23.80
N VAL A 77 -9.07 12.70 22.61
CA VAL A 77 -9.33 11.91 21.41
C VAL A 77 -8.33 12.26 20.32
N PRO A 78 -7.52 11.31 19.84
CA PRO A 78 -6.65 11.54 18.71
C PRO A 78 -7.44 11.68 17.40
N LEU A 79 -6.96 12.54 16.52
CA LEU A 79 -7.46 12.69 15.15
C LEU A 79 -6.36 13.10 14.20
N ILE A 80 -6.56 12.83 12.91
CA ILE A 80 -5.76 13.42 11.83
C ILE A 80 -6.62 14.30 10.95
N LEU A 81 -6.00 15.32 10.36
CA LEU A 81 -6.62 16.16 9.35
C LEU A 81 -6.00 15.89 7.99
N ILE A 82 -6.83 15.58 7.00
CA ILE A 82 -6.41 15.31 5.63
C ILE A 82 -7.28 16.08 4.63
N GLU A 83 -6.81 16.17 3.40
CA GLU A 83 -7.54 16.74 2.28
C GLU A 83 -8.94 16.11 2.14
N TYR A 84 -9.92 16.95 1.79
CA TYR A 84 -11.21 16.40 1.37
C TYR A 84 -11.15 16.09 -0.12
N LEU A 85 -11.16 14.81 -0.46
CA LEU A 85 -11.11 14.36 -1.84
C LEU A 85 -12.48 14.42 -2.49
N ARG A 86 -12.60 15.21 -3.57
CA ARG A 86 -13.79 15.26 -4.43
C ARG A 86 -13.67 14.20 -5.52
N GLY A 87 -14.09 12.99 -5.20
CA GLY A 87 -14.09 11.86 -6.10
C GLY A 87 -14.97 10.74 -5.54
N GLN A 88 -14.82 9.56 -6.10
CA GLN A 88 -15.54 8.38 -5.64
C GLN A 88 -14.57 7.25 -5.29
N SER A 89 -14.94 6.44 -4.30
CA SER A 89 -14.19 5.22 -3.98
C SER A 89 -14.24 4.28 -5.17
N MET A 90 -13.13 3.65 -5.51
CA MET A 90 -13.07 2.64 -6.57
C MET A 90 -14.08 1.52 -6.31
N SER A 91 -14.31 1.14 -5.05
CA SER A 91 -15.34 0.15 -4.66
C SER A 91 -16.78 0.54 -4.99
N SER A 92 -17.09 1.84 -5.13
CA SER A 92 -18.43 2.31 -5.51
C SER A 92 -18.71 2.24 -7.01
N ILE A 93 -17.66 2.04 -7.81
CA ILE A 93 -17.77 1.92 -9.26
C ILE A 93 -18.08 0.47 -9.61
N LYS A 94 -19.01 0.27 -10.54
CA LYS A 94 -19.35 -1.04 -11.09
C LYS A 94 -18.43 -1.35 -12.26
N PRO A 95 -17.41 -2.22 -12.14
CA PRO A 95 -16.39 -2.36 -13.19
C PRO A 95 -16.97 -2.84 -14.52
N HIS A 96 -18.00 -3.70 -14.47
CA HIS A 96 -18.69 -4.23 -15.66
C HIS A 96 -19.44 -3.18 -16.49
N THR A 97 -19.55 -1.94 -16.00
CA THR A 97 -20.14 -0.82 -16.75
C THR A 97 -19.09 -0.04 -17.56
N LEU A 98 -17.81 -0.35 -17.38
CA LEU A 98 -16.67 0.25 -18.06
C LEU A 98 -16.12 -0.70 -19.12
N SER A 99 -15.48 -0.14 -20.16
CA SER A 99 -14.77 -0.96 -21.16
C SER A 99 -13.51 -1.60 -20.56
N ASP A 100 -12.98 -2.63 -21.22
CA ASP A 100 -11.77 -3.33 -20.78
C ASP A 100 -10.55 -2.40 -20.79
N GLU A 101 -10.47 -1.51 -21.77
CA GLU A 101 -9.40 -0.51 -21.91
C GLU A 101 -9.41 0.48 -20.74
N VAL A 102 -10.59 1.00 -20.39
CA VAL A 102 -10.76 1.93 -19.25
C VAL A 102 -10.42 1.25 -17.94
N ARG A 103 -10.91 0.02 -17.72
CA ARG A 103 -10.59 -0.75 -16.52
C ARG A 103 -9.09 -1.03 -16.40
N SER A 104 -8.46 -1.44 -17.50
CA SER A 104 -7.01 -1.67 -17.59
C SER A 104 -6.23 -0.39 -17.23
N ALA A 105 -6.59 0.75 -17.82
CA ALA A 105 -5.93 2.02 -17.55
C ALA A 105 -6.04 2.46 -16.08
N ILE A 106 -7.22 2.30 -15.47
CA ILE A 106 -7.43 2.58 -14.03
C ILE A 106 -6.55 1.66 -13.18
N THR A 107 -6.61 0.34 -13.41
CA THR A 107 -5.85 -0.66 -12.65
C THR A 107 -4.35 -0.40 -12.74
N ARG A 108 -3.85 -0.03 -13.92
CA ARG A 108 -2.44 0.35 -14.12
C ARG A 108 -2.05 1.54 -13.24
N LYS A 109 -2.85 2.62 -13.21
CA LYS A 109 -2.57 3.80 -12.36
C LYS A 109 -2.62 3.47 -10.87
N VAL A 110 -3.56 2.62 -10.48
CA VAL A 110 -3.71 2.14 -9.09
C VAL A 110 -2.46 1.36 -8.66
N ILE A 111 -2.03 0.37 -9.43
CA ILE A 111 -0.83 -0.40 -9.11
C ILE A 111 0.41 0.50 -9.04
N VAL A 112 0.56 1.44 -9.97
CA VAL A 112 1.69 2.39 -9.93
C VAL A 112 1.65 3.24 -8.65
N ALA A 113 0.47 3.68 -8.21
CA ALA A 113 0.33 4.43 -6.96
C ALA A 113 0.77 3.62 -5.73
N GLU A 114 0.43 2.32 -5.67
CA GLU A 114 0.91 1.43 -4.60
C GLU A 114 2.43 1.30 -4.58
N ILE A 115 3.04 1.09 -5.75
CA ILE A 115 4.50 0.97 -5.86
C ILE A 115 5.20 2.26 -5.46
N VAL A 116 4.63 3.43 -5.79
CA VAL A 116 5.16 4.74 -5.35
C VAL A 116 5.12 4.87 -3.82
N ILE A 117 4.01 4.48 -3.20
CA ILE A 117 3.83 4.50 -1.73
C ILE A 117 4.80 3.53 -1.05
N LEU A 118 4.92 2.32 -1.58
CA LEU A 118 5.85 1.30 -1.09
C LEU A 118 7.31 1.76 -1.20
N HIS A 119 7.67 2.36 -2.33
CA HIS A 119 9.01 2.90 -2.55
C HIS A 119 9.32 4.06 -1.59
N ALA A 120 8.31 4.90 -1.29
CA ALA A 120 8.39 5.95 -0.27
C ALA A 120 8.45 5.41 1.18
N GLY A 121 8.42 4.09 1.37
CA GLY A 121 8.73 3.45 2.65
C GLY A 121 7.53 3.06 3.48
N VAL A 122 6.34 3.09 2.90
CA VAL A 122 5.10 2.68 3.56
C VAL A 122 4.49 1.50 2.82
N ASP A 123 4.35 0.37 3.49
CA ASP A 123 3.51 -0.72 3.00
C ASP A 123 2.09 -0.52 3.54
N HIS A 124 1.10 -0.46 2.66
CA HIS A 124 -0.27 -0.13 3.04
C HIS A 124 -0.96 -1.23 3.85
N TYR A 125 -0.62 -2.51 3.60
CA TYR A 125 -1.24 -3.71 4.20
C TYR A 125 -2.77 -3.91 4.01
N ASP A 126 -3.50 -2.87 3.60
CA ASP A 126 -4.94 -2.94 3.25
C ASP A 126 -5.25 -2.39 1.85
N TYR A 127 -4.43 -2.75 0.86
CA TYR A 127 -4.51 -2.16 -0.47
C TYR A 127 -5.64 -2.78 -1.31
N CYS A 128 -6.82 -2.17 -1.26
CA CYS A 128 -8.03 -2.68 -1.90
C CYS A 128 -8.92 -1.54 -2.43
N PRO A 129 -9.89 -1.81 -3.33
CA PRO A 129 -10.71 -0.78 -3.97
C PRO A 129 -11.46 0.16 -3.02
N ARG A 130 -11.77 -0.24 -1.78
CA ARG A 130 -12.43 0.66 -0.81
C ARG A 130 -11.54 1.81 -0.37
N ASN A 131 -10.22 1.57 -0.34
CA ASN A 131 -9.19 2.49 0.14
C ASN A 131 -8.54 3.30 -1.00
N ILE A 132 -9.14 3.27 -2.19
CA ILE A 132 -8.67 3.97 -3.37
C ILE A 132 -9.75 4.94 -3.83
N MET A 133 -9.39 6.21 -3.96
CA MET A 133 -10.24 7.27 -4.47
C MET A 133 -9.83 7.63 -5.90
N LEU A 134 -10.80 7.67 -6.81
CA LEU A 134 -10.64 8.16 -8.17
C LEU A 134 -11.25 9.56 -8.28
N LEU A 135 -10.41 10.54 -8.61
CA LEU A 135 -10.82 11.94 -8.77
C LEU A 135 -10.93 12.27 -10.26
N ASN A 136 -11.80 13.23 -10.60
CA ASN A 136 -12.09 13.68 -11.97
C ASN A 136 -12.63 12.57 -12.89
N LEU A 137 -13.26 11.55 -12.32
CA LEU A 137 -14.00 10.52 -13.07
C LEU A 137 -15.45 11.01 -13.31
N ASP A 138 -15.58 12.24 -13.81
CA ASP A 138 -16.85 12.96 -13.90
C ASP A 138 -17.55 12.74 -15.25
N GLU A 139 -16.87 12.10 -16.18
CA GLU A 139 -17.38 11.79 -17.51
C GLU A 139 -18.30 10.57 -17.51
N SER A 140 -19.29 10.59 -18.40
CA SER A 140 -20.16 9.44 -18.63
C SER A 140 -19.31 8.20 -18.96
N PRO A 141 -19.65 7.00 -18.44
CA PRO A 141 -18.96 5.76 -18.80
C PRO A 141 -18.83 5.52 -20.31
N LEU A 142 -19.71 6.12 -21.12
CA LEU A 142 -19.71 6.01 -22.58
C LEU A 142 -18.67 6.91 -23.28
N THR A 143 -18.11 7.91 -22.59
CA THR A 143 -17.10 8.83 -23.13
C THR A 143 -15.70 8.61 -22.56
N LEU A 144 -15.60 7.80 -21.50
CA LEU A 144 -14.31 7.44 -20.91
C LEU A 144 -13.46 6.66 -21.91
N THR A 145 -12.25 7.17 -22.16
CA THR A 145 -11.21 6.55 -22.97
C THR A 145 -9.96 6.34 -22.14
N GLU A 146 -9.08 5.42 -22.55
CA GLU A 146 -7.77 5.24 -21.91
C GLU A 146 -6.98 6.55 -21.83
N ASP A 147 -7.01 7.37 -22.89
CA ASP A 147 -6.32 8.66 -22.92
C ASP A 147 -6.85 9.61 -21.83
N TYR A 148 -8.18 9.70 -21.67
CA TYR A 148 -8.77 10.48 -20.60
C TYR A 148 -8.33 9.99 -19.21
N ILE A 149 -8.35 8.68 -18.98
CA ILE A 149 -7.90 8.09 -17.71
C ILE A 149 -6.45 8.46 -17.43
N ASN A 150 -5.57 8.34 -18.43
CA ASN A 150 -4.15 8.60 -18.27
C ASN A 150 -3.87 10.09 -17.95
N ASN A 151 -4.56 11.01 -18.62
CA ASN A 151 -4.29 12.45 -18.54
C ASN A 151 -5.07 13.19 -17.44
N HIS A 152 -6.26 12.74 -17.05
CA HIS A 152 -7.16 13.54 -16.20
C HIS A 152 -7.53 12.88 -14.87
N VAL A 153 -7.65 11.56 -14.82
CA VAL A 153 -8.06 10.85 -13.60
C VAL A 153 -6.89 10.81 -12.62
N GLN A 154 -7.12 11.17 -11.36
CA GLN A 154 -6.11 11.05 -10.31
C GLN A 154 -6.46 9.91 -9.37
N VAL A 155 -5.43 9.18 -8.94
CA VAL A 155 -5.56 8.11 -7.94
C VAL A 155 -5.04 8.65 -6.62
N LYS A 156 -5.87 8.56 -5.58
CA LYS A 156 -5.49 8.90 -4.21
C LYS A 156 -5.77 7.71 -3.30
N VAL A 157 -4.76 7.28 -2.55
CA VAL A 157 -4.85 6.16 -1.60
C VAL A 157 -5.09 6.70 -0.20
N ILE A 158 -6.00 6.07 0.55
CA ILE A 158 -6.45 6.48 1.89
C ILE A 158 -6.47 5.30 2.84
N ASP A 159 -6.67 5.55 4.13
CA ASP A 159 -6.85 4.52 5.17
C ASP A 159 -5.60 3.68 5.48
N PHE A 160 -4.57 4.35 6.00
CA PHE A 160 -3.29 3.72 6.35
C PHE A 160 -3.26 3.18 7.80
N ASN A 161 -4.41 2.89 8.40
CA ASN A 161 -4.51 2.54 9.83
C ASN A 161 -3.81 1.23 10.18
N ILE A 162 -3.62 0.30 9.23
CA ILE A 162 -2.86 -0.94 9.43
C ILE A 162 -1.52 -0.98 8.68
N SER A 163 -1.08 0.15 8.14
CA SER A 163 0.16 0.25 7.36
C SER A 163 1.42 0.01 8.20
N ILE A 164 2.53 -0.25 7.51
CA ILE A 164 3.86 -0.38 8.10
C ILE A 164 4.81 0.64 7.49
N VAL A 165 5.43 1.45 8.34
CA VAL A 165 6.53 2.35 7.97
C VAL A 165 7.86 1.60 8.08
N ASN A 166 8.50 1.32 6.95
CA ASN A 166 9.70 0.49 6.85
C ASN A 166 10.92 1.12 7.56
N ALA A 167 10.95 2.46 7.64
CA ALA A 167 12.00 3.20 8.36
C ALA A 167 11.87 3.15 9.89
N HIS A 168 10.72 2.70 10.43
CA HIS A 168 10.41 2.72 11.85
C HIS A 168 11.43 1.88 12.66
N PRO A 169 11.91 2.34 13.83
CA PRO A 169 12.94 1.65 14.60
C PRO A 169 12.63 0.20 14.97
N SER A 170 11.35 -0.12 15.20
CA SER A 170 10.91 -1.48 15.54
C SER A 170 10.70 -2.40 14.34
N HIS A 171 10.81 -1.90 13.10
CA HIS A 171 10.59 -2.73 11.93
C HIS A 171 11.76 -3.70 11.72
N LYS A 172 11.46 -5.01 11.70
CA LYS A 172 12.45 -6.11 11.64
C LYS A 172 13.45 -5.96 10.49
N TYR A 173 13.01 -5.42 9.36
CA TYR A 173 13.82 -5.31 8.14
C TYR A 173 14.30 -3.89 7.84
N ARG A 174 14.23 -2.97 8.82
CA ARG A 174 14.62 -1.55 8.68
C ARG A 174 16.00 -1.35 8.06
N ARG A 175 16.97 -2.21 8.38
CA ARG A 175 18.35 -2.12 7.87
C ARG A 175 18.41 -2.27 6.35
N TRP A 176 17.61 -3.18 5.78
CA TRP A 176 17.54 -3.46 4.34
C TRP A 176 16.83 -2.31 3.60
N TYR A 177 15.75 -1.77 4.17
CA TYR A 177 15.08 -0.61 3.58
C TYR A 177 15.99 0.63 3.53
N LYS A 178 16.73 0.90 4.62
CA LYS A 178 17.67 2.04 4.66
C LYS A 178 18.84 1.90 3.69
N SER A 179 19.30 0.69 3.37
CA SER A 179 20.31 0.50 2.33
C SER A 179 19.73 0.77 0.94
N ASP A 180 18.49 0.33 0.69
CA ASP A 180 17.85 0.46 -0.62
C ASP A 180 17.49 1.90 -0.96
N ALA A 181 16.90 2.62 -0.01
CA ALA A 181 16.56 4.04 -0.16
C ALA A 181 17.82 4.91 -0.38
N LYS A 182 18.94 4.58 0.27
CA LYS A 182 20.22 5.29 0.08
C LYS A 182 20.92 4.94 -1.23
N ALA A 183 20.66 3.78 -1.79
CA ALA A 183 21.29 3.30 -3.02
C ALA A 183 20.61 3.85 -4.29
N GLY A 184 19.53 4.64 -4.17
CA GLY A 184 18.80 5.16 -5.33
C GLY A 184 18.24 4.04 -6.22
N ARG A 185 17.92 2.88 -5.63
CA ARG A 185 17.41 1.72 -6.36
C ARG A 185 16.08 2.07 -7.01
N LYS A 186 15.85 1.54 -8.22
CA LYS A 186 14.53 1.64 -8.87
C LYS A 186 13.45 1.02 -7.99
N PRO A 187 12.21 1.53 -8.02
CA PRO A 187 11.07 0.91 -7.36
C PRO A 187 10.89 -0.56 -7.75
N GLN A 188 10.23 -1.29 -6.85
CA GLN A 188 9.86 -2.69 -7.05
C GLN A 188 9.06 -2.85 -8.36
N SER A 189 9.25 -3.96 -9.08
CA SER A 189 8.41 -4.26 -10.25
C SER A 189 6.97 -4.60 -9.83
N PRO A 190 5.95 -3.96 -10.44
CA PRO A 190 4.56 -4.38 -10.32
C PRO A 190 4.34 -5.87 -10.54
N ILE A 191 5.06 -6.45 -11.51
CA ILE A 191 4.96 -7.86 -11.86
C ILE A 191 5.32 -8.73 -10.65
N VAL A 192 6.45 -8.46 -9.99
CA VAL A 192 6.86 -9.22 -8.80
C VAL A 192 5.96 -8.94 -7.61
N ARG A 193 5.52 -7.69 -7.44
CA ARG A 193 4.65 -7.29 -6.32
C ARG A 193 3.27 -7.95 -6.37
N TYR A 194 2.68 -8.06 -7.55
CA TYR A 194 1.28 -8.48 -7.73
C TYR A 194 1.10 -9.88 -8.33
N HIS A 195 2.17 -10.60 -8.68
CA HIS A 195 2.06 -11.97 -9.19
C HIS A 195 1.33 -12.88 -8.19
N GLY A 196 0.17 -13.42 -8.59
CA GLY A 196 -0.70 -14.22 -7.71
C GLY A 196 -1.41 -13.42 -6.59
N GLN A 197 -1.37 -12.09 -6.62
CA GLN A 197 -1.92 -11.19 -5.59
C GLN A 197 -2.96 -10.21 -6.16
N MET A 198 -3.49 -10.47 -7.35
CA MET A 198 -4.46 -9.60 -8.04
C MET A 198 -5.92 -9.80 -7.61
N ILE A 199 -6.18 -10.53 -6.52
CA ILE A 199 -7.54 -10.93 -6.11
C ILE A 199 -8.46 -9.73 -5.86
N GLU A 200 -7.95 -8.67 -5.20
CA GLU A 200 -8.68 -7.44 -4.91
C GLU A 200 -9.08 -6.66 -6.19
N PHE A 201 -8.36 -6.90 -7.29
CA PHE A 201 -8.54 -6.23 -8.58
C PHE A 201 -9.09 -7.15 -9.67
N TYR A 202 -9.57 -8.34 -9.31
CA TYR A 202 -10.03 -9.36 -10.27
C TYR A 202 -11.05 -8.82 -11.29
N TYR A 203 -12.02 -8.03 -10.83
CA TYR A 203 -13.04 -7.44 -11.72
C TYR A 203 -12.57 -6.21 -12.50
N TRP A 204 -11.36 -5.73 -12.25
CA TRP A 204 -10.75 -4.56 -12.87
C TRP A 204 -9.73 -4.91 -13.95
N VAL A 205 -9.35 -6.18 -14.05
CA VAL A 205 -8.54 -6.70 -15.16
C VAL A 205 -9.48 -7.13 -16.31
N PRO A 206 -9.09 -6.91 -17.59
CA PRO A 206 -9.79 -7.46 -18.74
C PRO A 206 -10.03 -8.97 -18.63
N LYS A 207 -11.19 -9.45 -19.09
CA LYS A 207 -11.55 -10.88 -18.93
C LYS A 207 -10.86 -11.79 -19.95
N SER A 208 -10.30 -11.21 -21.01
CA SER A 208 -9.68 -11.93 -22.13
C SER A 208 -8.29 -12.49 -21.80
N THR A 209 -7.70 -12.09 -20.69
CA THR A 209 -6.33 -12.43 -20.28
C THR A 209 -6.31 -12.87 -18.82
N SER A 210 -5.36 -13.73 -18.43
CA SER A 210 -5.10 -13.94 -17.01
C SER A 210 -4.55 -12.66 -16.36
N ALA A 211 -4.64 -12.55 -15.03
CA ALA A 211 -4.14 -11.38 -14.32
C ALA A 211 -2.61 -11.25 -14.43
N GLU A 212 -1.91 -12.39 -14.44
CA GLU A 212 -0.46 -12.48 -14.58
C GLU A 212 0.00 -12.10 -15.98
N GLU A 213 -0.68 -12.58 -17.04
CA GLU A 213 -0.41 -12.16 -18.42
C GLU A 213 -0.67 -10.66 -18.58
N TRP A 214 -1.78 -10.15 -18.06
CA TRP A 214 -2.08 -8.73 -18.09
C TRP A 214 -0.99 -7.89 -17.38
N LEU A 215 -0.56 -8.29 -16.18
CA LEU A 215 0.55 -7.62 -15.47
C LEU A 215 1.83 -7.60 -16.31
N TRP A 216 2.15 -8.72 -16.96
CA TRP A 216 3.31 -8.82 -17.84
C TRP A 216 3.18 -7.87 -19.03
N GLU A 217 2.05 -7.88 -19.74
CA GLU A 217 1.78 -6.98 -20.87
C GLU A 217 1.85 -5.50 -20.48
N GLN A 218 1.38 -5.13 -19.28
CA GLN A 218 1.36 -3.74 -18.85
C GLN A 218 2.71 -3.20 -18.38
N PHE A 219 3.58 -4.04 -17.81
CA PHE A 219 4.75 -3.56 -17.06
C PHE A 219 6.08 -4.17 -17.48
N HIS A 220 6.09 -5.20 -18.34
CA HIS A 220 7.34 -5.78 -18.81
C HIS A 220 8.12 -4.78 -19.68
N GLY A 221 9.39 -4.59 -19.35
CA GLY A 221 10.26 -3.63 -20.05
C GLY A 221 10.05 -2.17 -19.62
N ASP A 222 9.19 -1.89 -18.65
CA ASP A 222 9.04 -0.53 -18.11
C ASP A 222 10.28 -0.13 -17.30
N GLU A 223 11.05 0.81 -17.85
CA GLU A 223 12.32 1.25 -17.30
C GLU A 223 12.18 1.99 -15.96
N ARG A 224 10.97 2.38 -15.54
CA ARG A 224 10.73 2.99 -14.23
C ARG A 224 10.96 2.00 -13.09
N PHE A 225 10.84 0.70 -13.34
CA PHE A 225 10.91 -0.34 -12.31
C PHE A 225 12.17 -1.20 -12.45
N ARG A 226 12.48 -1.98 -11.41
CA ARG A 226 13.51 -3.02 -11.50
C ARG A 226 13.14 -4.03 -12.59
N PRO A 227 14.08 -4.41 -13.47
CA PRO A 227 13.79 -5.30 -14.58
C PRO A 227 13.63 -6.75 -14.10
N VAL A 228 12.73 -7.48 -14.74
CA VAL A 228 12.31 -8.82 -14.31
C VAL A 228 12.32 -9.81 -15.46
N THR A 229 12.49 -11.08 -15.11
CA THR A 229 12.24 -12.22 -16.01
C THR A 229 11.07 -13.03 -15.48
N TRP A 230 10.25 -13.52 -16.40
CA TRP A 230 9.17 -14.44 -16.12
C TRP A 230 8.94 -15.28 -17.37
N ASP A 231 8.47 -16.51 -17.18
CA ASP A 231 8.07 -17.37 -18.29
C ASP A 231 6.54 -17.41 -18.33
N PRO A 232 5.89 -16.71 -19.29
CA PRO A 232 4.44 -16.72 -19.40
C PRO A 232 3.86 -18.11 -19.66
N LYS A 233 4.66 -19.05 -20.18
CA LYS A 233 4.23 -20.43 -20.42
C LYS A 233 4.20 -21.28 -19.15
N ASN A 234 4.78 -20.78 -18.05
CA ASN A 234 4.77 -21.43 -16.75
C ASN A 234 4.37 -20.43 -15.66
N PRO A 235 3.07 -20.07 -15.59
CA PRO A 235 2.58 -19.04 -14.68
C PRO A 235 2.70 -19.40 -13.19
N LEU A 236 2.99 -20.67 -12.86
CA LEU A 236 3.26 -21.09 -11.49
C LEU A 236 4.66 -20.67 -11.02
N LYS A 237 5.57 -20.35 -11.94
CA LYS A 237 6.93 -19.93 -11.60
C LYS A 237 6.93 -18.43 -11.31
N SER A 238 7.31 -18.06 -10.09
CA SER A 238 7.39 -16.65 -9.70
C SER A 238 8.39 -15.88 -10.57
N PRO A 239 8.07 -14.62 -10.94
CA PRO A 239 9.00 -13.72 -11.60
C PRO A 239 10.22 -13.46 -10.73
N LYS A 240 11.38 -13.22 -11.35
CA LYS A 240 12.65 -12.94 -10.67
C LYS A 240 13.26 -11.65 -11.21
N TYR A 241 13.92 -10.89 -10.33
CA TYR A 241 14.71 -9.76 -10.81
C TYR A 241 15.97 -10.24 -11.54
N LEU A 242 16.39 -9.46 -12.54
CA LEU A 242 17.60 -9.78 -13.31
C LEU A 242 18.89 -9.56 -12.51
N ASP A 243 18.91 -8.54 -11.64
CA ASP A 243 20.06 -8.14 -10.82
C ASP A 243 20.30 -9.07 -9.62
N ASP A 244 19.30 -9.84 -9.16
CA ASP A 244 19.46 -10.82 -8.08
C ASP A 244 20.28 -12.07 -8.51
N SER A 245 20.65 -12.19 -9.79
CA SER A 245 21.37 -13.36 -10.33
C SER A 245 22.90 -13.26 -10.26
N GLU A 246 23.46 -12.11 -9.85
CA GLU A 246 24.92 -11.90 -9.81
C GLU A 246 25.55 -12.19 -8.42
N ASP A 247 24.78 -12.22 -7.33
CA ASP A 247 25.32 -12.33 -5.96
C ASP A 247 25.47 -13.76 -5.39
N ASP A 248 25.03 -14.80 -6.10
CA ASP A 248 25.05 -16.20 -5.58
C ASP A 248 26.32 -17.00 -6.00
N SER A 249 27.37 -16.32 -6.46
CA SER A 249 28.60 -16.95 -7.00
C SER A 249 29.89 -16.59 -6.25
N GLY A 250 29.83 -16.35 -4.94
CA GLY A 250 30.99 -15.85 -4.17
C GLY A 250 31.12 -16.34 -2.73
N GLY A 251 30.87 -17.61 -2.45
CA GLY A 251 30.90 -18.12 -1.06
C GLY A 251 31.26 -19.59 -0.88
N SER A 252 32.14 -20.15 -1.71
CA SER A 252 32.80 -21.43 -1.39
C SER A 252 34.25 -21.18 -1.01
N SER A 253 34.48 -20.83 0.26
CA SER A 253 35.80 -20.98 0.87
C SER A 253 35.82 -22.31 1.60
N ASP A 254 36.28 -23.30 0.87
CA ASP A 254 36.82 -24.58 1.31
C ASP A 254 37.74 -24.39 2.52
N SER A 255 37.30 -24.82 3.71
CA SER A 255 38.16 -24.94 4.88
C SER A 255 38.55 -26.41 5.04
N GLY A 256 39.49 -26.85 4.19
CA GLY A 256 40.22 -28.09 4.36
C GLY A 256 41.02 -28.07 5.67
N ILE A 257 40.56 -28.84 6.66
CA ILE A 257 41.30 -29.09 7.90
C ILE A 257 42.43 -30.07 7.55
N SER A 258 43.64 -29.55 7.42
CA SER A 258 44.88 -30.33 7.39
C SER A 258 45.23 -30.75 8.82
N MET A 259 45.19 -32.06 9.10
CA MET A 259 45.78 -32.64 10.31
C MET A 259 47.31 -32.66 10.18
N GLY A 260 47.98 -31.76 10.90
CA GLY A 260 49.41 -31.82 11.13
C GLY A 260 49.72 -32.56 12.43
N THR A 261 50.14 -33.82 12.30
CA THR A 261 50.83 -34.57 13.36
C THR A 261 52.18 -33.94 13.66
N THR A 262 52.48 -33.67 14.93
CA THR A 262 53.88 -33.58 15.39
C THR A 262 54.04 -34.31 16.72
N LYS A 263 54.85 -35.36 16.67
CA LYS A 263 55.55 -35.96 17.81
C LYS A 263 56.75 -35.08 18.12
N GLU A 264 56.95 -34.71 19.38
CA GLU A 264 58.00 -35.19 20.30
C GLU A 264 57.83 -34.50 21.67
#